data_AF-A0A956PN94-F1
#
_entry.id   AF-A0A956PN94-F1
#
_cell.length_a   1.000
_cell.length_b   1.000
_cell.length_c   1.000
_cell.angle_alpha   90.00
_cell.angle_beta   90.00
_cell.angle_gamma   90.00
#
_symmetry.space_group_name_H-M   'P 1'
#
loop_
_entity.id
_entity.type
_entity.pdbx_description
1 polymer ?
#
loop_
_entity_poly.entity_id
_entity_poly.type
_entity_poly.pdbx_seq_one_letter_code
_entity_poly.pdbx_strand_id
1 'polypeptide(L)'
;MGERREYDHSSLLPQDVDKLRLEFSSREELEGPGGPITAREAFELALEIVTSFDEGARLASLQSDGALNESGMAEGWLFNFLLPDRWGHAQFRFNNLKGQESLTLKLLPFAPAGSALDKMLDEGQAGFVEQQWKVELDRQPSLSHNFQDSGEVLSTWVGQGKSINFSAPLVLRAVTPPLGQPRWELLDSPNAKKSLYTLPLK
;
A
#
# COMPACT_ATOMS: atom_id res chain seq x y z
N MET A 1 14.94 -30.17 -19.53
CA MET A 1 15.73 -28.98 -19.17
C MET A 1 14.80 -27.80 -19.26
N GLY A 2 14.40 -27.24 -18.11
CA GLY A 2 13.42 -26.17 -18.04
C GLY A 2 14.07 -24.84 -18.36
N GLU A 3 13.58 -24.18 -19.39
CA GLU A 3 13.89 -22.77 -19.67
C GLU A 3 13.24 -21.93 -18.57
N ARG A 4 14.05 -21.42 -17.64
CA ARG A 4 13.65 -20.27 -16.82
C ARG A 4 13.47 -19.10 -17.78
N ARG A 5 12.21 -18.72 -18.03
CA ARG A 5 11.90 -17.39 -18.52
C ARG A 5 12.11 -16.44 -17.35
N GLU A 6 13.31 -15.91 -17.22
CA GLU A 6 13.51 -14.67 -16.48
C GLU A 6 12.75 -13.59 -17.24
N TYR A 7 11.61 -13.17 -16.67
CA TYR A 7 10.87 -12.04 -17.20
C TYR A 7 11.70 -10.80 -16.87
N ASP A 8 12.34 -10.24 -17.89
CA ASP A 8 13.09 -9.01 -17.77
C ASP A 8 12.13 -7.82 -17.66
N HIS A 9 11.70 -7.55 -16.42
CA HIS A 9 10.81 -6.45 -16.06
C HIS A 9 11.46 -5.06 -16.25
N SER A 10 12.74 -5.00 -16.61
CA SER A 10 13.47 -3.76 -16.90
C SER A 10 12.90 -2.98 -18.10
N SER A 11 12.14 -3.65 -18.97
CA SER A 11 11.51 -3.07 -20.16
C SER A 11 10.21 -2.29 -19.89
N LEU A 12 9.72 -2.27 -18.65
CA LEU A 12 8.48 -1.57 -18.25
C LEU A 12 8.70 -0.16 -17.68
N LEU A 13 9.95 0.27 -17.51
CA LEU A 13 10.28 1.61 -17.00
C LEU A 13 10.55 2.57 -18.18
N PRO A 14 10.07 3.84 -18.12
CA PRO A 14 10.54 4.89 -19.01
C PRO A 14 12.08 4.96 -18.92
N GLN A 15 12.75 4.94 -20.07
CA GLN A 15 14.22 4.92 -20.12
C GLN A 15 14.81 6.15 -19.42
N ASP A 16 15.72 5.86 -18.49
CA ASP A 16 16.38 6.77 -17.57
C ASP A 16 15.47 7.55 -16.61
N VAL A 17 16.01 7.69 -15.39
CA VAL A 17 15.66 8.59 -14.29
C VAL A 17 15.30 7.78 -13.06
N ASP A 18 16.01 8.01 -11.96
CA ASP A 18 15.76 7.43 -10.64
C ASP A 18 14.30 7.61 -10.15
N LYS A 19 13.45 8.36 -10.87
CA LYS A 19 12.18 8.94 -10.43
C LYS A 19 11.06 8.65 -11.44
N LEU A 20 9.88 8.34 -10.92
CA LEU A 20 8.67 8.10 -11.68
C LEU A 20 8.16 9.40 -12.30
N ARG A 21 7.94 9.40 -13.62
CA ARG A 21 7.51 10.57 -14.39
C ARG A 21 6.07 10.48 -14.93
N LEU A 22 5.52 9.28 -14.99
CA LEU A 22 4.19 9.01 -15.57
C LEU A 22 3.47 7.95 -14.75
N GLU A 23 2.13 7.95 -14.84
CA GLU A 23 1.32 6.87 -14.28
C GLU A 23 1.56 5.57 -15.05
N PHE A 24 1.72 4.47 -14.32
CA PHE A 24 1.81 3.13 -14.86
C PHE A 24 0.75 2.25 -14.19
N SER A 25 0.13 1.35 -14.95
CA SER A 25 -0.82 0.37 -14.41
C SER A 25 -0.61 -0.97 -15.09
N SER A 26 -0.45 -2.01 -14.29
CA SER A 26 -0.39 -3.40 -14.74
C SER A 26 -1.44 -4.22 -14.01
N ARG A 27 -1.98 -5.24 -14.68
CA ARG A 27 -2.91 -6.21 -14.11
C ARG A 27 -2.52 -7.61 -14.56
N GLU A 28 -2.52 -8.53 -13.62
CA GLU A 28 -2.32 -9.95 -13.84
C GLU A 28 -3.51 -10.72 -13.26
N GLU A 29 -3.92 -11.77 -13.96
CA GLU A 29 -4.97 -12.69 -13.53
C GLU A 29 -4.36 -14.07 -13.37
N LEU A 30 -4.59 -14.67 -12.20
CA LEU A 30 -4.02 -15.97 -11.82
C LEU A 30 -5.15 -16.95 -11.52
N GLU A 31 -4.92 -18.21 -11.91
CA GLU A 31 -5.76 -19.31 -11.46
C GLU A 31 -5.28 -19.76 -10.08
N GLY A 32 -6.17 -19.70 -9.09
CA GLY A 32 -5.87 -20.03 -7.70
C GLY A 32 -7.03 -20.78 -7.04
N PRO A 33 -6.81 -21.35 -5.83
CA PRO A 33 -7.85 -22.07 -5.10
C PRO A 33 -9.09 -21.21 -4.83
N GLY A 34 -8.96 -19.88 -4.90
CA GLY A 34 -10.05 -18.95 -4.69
C GLY A 34 -10.35 -18.74 -3.20
N GLY A 35 -10.74 -17.53 -2.82
CA GLY A 35 -11.37 -17.25 -1.52
C GLY A 35 -10.70 -16.18 -0.67
N PRO A 36 -11.29 -15.88 0.50
CA PRO A 36 -10.79 -14.82 1.37
C PRO A 36 -9.39 -15.13 1.89
N ILE A 37 -8.54 -14.10 1.96
CA ILE A 37 -7.18 -14.21 2.53
C ILE A 37 -6.95 -13.16 3.61
N THR A 38 -5.93 -13.39 4.43
CA THR A 38 -5.50 -12.44 5.46
C THR A 38 -4.80 -11.23 4.85
N ALA A 39 -4.69 -10.14 5.63
CA ALA A 39 -3.91 -8.98 5.22
C ALA A 39 -2.44 -9.32 5.05
N ARG A 40 -1.89 -10.20 5.89
CA ARG A 40 -0.49 -10.62 5.84
C ARG A 40 -0.15 -11.36 4.55
N GLU A 41 -0.95 -12.35 4.17
CA GLU A 41 -0.74 -13.12 2.93
C GLU A 41 -0.76 -12.19 1.71
N ALA A 42 -1.75 -11.29 1.63
CA ALA A 42 -1.86 -10.33 0.54
C ALA A 42 -0.68 -9.34 0.51
N PHE A 43 -0.18 -8.95 1.69
CA PHE A 43 0.95 -8.04 1.82
C PHE A 43 2.26 -8.66 1.38
N GLU A 44 2.51 -9.94 1.64
CA GLU A 44 3.76 -10.59 1.24
C GLU A 44 3.90 -10.59 -0.29
N LEU A 45 2.82 -10.85 -1.01
CA LEU A 45 2.75 -10.71 -2.48
C LEU A 45 2.99 -9.26 -2.93
N ALA A 46 2.32 -8.30 -2.26
CA ALA A 46 2.48 -6.89 -2.56
C ALA A 46 3.92 -6.42 -2.34
N LEU A 47 4.56 -6.85 -1.25
CA LEU A 47 5.89 -6.45 -0.86
C LEU A 47 6.94 -6.95 -1.85
N GLU A 48 6.87 -8.22 -2.25
CA GLU A 48 7.77 -8.79 -3.28
C GLU A 48 7.70 -7.98 -4.58
N ILE A 49 6.49 -7.70 -5.04
CA ILE A 49 6.28 -6.96 -6.29
C ILE A 49 6.76 -5.52 -6.14
N VAL A 50 6.36 -4.79 -5.08
CA VAL A 50 6.69 -3.37 -4.93
C VAL A 50 8.19 -3.15 -4.66
N THR A 51 8.84 -4.02 -3.90
CA THR A 51 10.30 -3.91 -3.64
C THR A 51 11.16 -4.18 -4.87
N SER A 52 10.64 -4.90 -5.88
CA SER A 52 11.30 -5.00 -7.18
C SER A 52 11.38 -3.66 -7.93
N PHE A 53 10.52 -2.69 -7.60
CA PHE A 53 10.53 -1.34 -8.17
C PHE A 53 11.34 -0.35 -7.31
N ASP A 54 11.18 -0.42 -5.99
CA ASP A 54 11.84 0.46 -5.00
C ASP A 54 12.17 -0.37 -3.74
N GLU A 55 13.44 -0.68 -3.53
CA GLU A 55 13.89 -1.48 -2.37
C GLU A 55 13.55 -0.77 -1.04
N GLY A 56 13.49 0.56 -1.06
CA GLY A 56 13.12 1.40 0.07
C GLY A 56 11.62 1.59 0.25
N ALA A 57 10.76 0.88 -0.49
CA ALA A 57 9.31 1.05 -0.45
C ALA A 57 8.76 0.94 0.99
N ARG A 58 7.85 1.86 1.33
CA ARG A 58 7.26 1.97 2.67
C ARG A 58 5.76 1.80 2.55
N LEU A 59 5.18 0.81 3.21
CA LEU A 59 3.73 0.73 3.33
C LEU A 59 3.23 2.00 4.07
N ALA A 60 2.17 2.62 3.58
CA ALA A 60 1.53 3.82 4.16
C ALA A 60 0.11 3.54 4.66
N SER A 61 -0.64 2.70 3.95
CA SER A 61 -1.96 2.25 4.39
C SER A 61 -2.36 0.93 3.75
N LEU A 62 -3.31 0.26 4.37
CA LEU A 62 -3.99 -0.89 3.80
C LEU A 62 -5.49 -0.81 4.06
N GLN A 63 -6.27 -1.40 3.17
CA GLN A 63 -7.72 -1.43 3.23
C GLN A 63 -8.24 -2.79 2.77
N SER A 64 -9.17 -3.38 3.52
CA SER A 64 -9.90 -4.56 3.05
C SER A 64 -10.91 -4.19 1.97
N ASP A 65 -11.09 -5.06 0.99
CA ASP A 65 -12.25 -5.00 0.12
C ASP A 65 -13.42 -5.71 0.79
N GLY A 66 -14.46 -4.95 1.12
CA GLY A 66 -15.60 -5.42 1.90
C GLY A 66 -15.27 -5.78 3.35
N ALA A 67 -16.16 -6.61 3.92
CA ALA A 67 -16.17 -7.04 5.30
C ALA A 67 -15.10 -8.10 5.60
N LEU A 68 -14.52 -8.05 6.81
CA LEU A 68 -13.71 -9.15 7.32
C LEU A 68 -14.61 -10.27 7.83
N ASN A 69 -14.23 -11.52 7.58
CA ASN A 69 -14.87 -12.68 8.22
C ASN A 69 -14.38 -12.88 9.67
N GLU A 70 -14.94 -13.87 10.38
CA GLU A 70 -14.62 -14.16 11.79
C GLU A 70 -13.15 -14.49 12.04
N SER A 71 -12.42 -14.92 11.01
CA SER A 71 -10.98 -15.20 11.06
C SER A 71 -10.12 -14.01 10.61
N GLY A 72 -10.73 -12.86 10.29
CA GLY A 72 -10.03 -11.66 9.84
C GLY A 72 -9.66 -11.65 8.35
N MET A 73 -10.22 -12.53 7.52
CA MET A 73 -9.92 -12.59 6.08
C MET A 73 -10.89 -11.72 5.26
N ALA A 74 -10.45 -11.25 4.09
CA ALA A 74 -11.23 -10.46 3.14
C ALA A 74 -11.12 -11.01 1.71
N GLU A 75 -12.11 -10.71 0.85
CA GLU A 75 -12.07 -11.07 -0.57
C GLU A 75 -11.04 -10.25 -1.37
N GLY A 76 -10.53 -9.16 -0.81
CA GLY A 76 -9.49 -8.36 -1.43
C GLY A 76 -8.82 -7.41 -0.46
N TRP A 77 -7.69 -6.88 -0.89
CA TRP A 77 -6.89 -5.92 -0.14
C TRP A 77 -6.30 -4.86 -1.08
N LEU A 78 -6.33 -3.62 -0.64
CA LEU A 78 -5.64 -2.49 -1.27
C LEU A 78 -4.53 -2.02 -0.34
N PHE A 79 -3.29 -2.08 -0.81
CA PHE A 79 -2.10 -1.56 -0.14
C PHE A 79 -1.60 -0.33 -0.86
N ASN A 80 -1.28 0.73 -0.12
CA ASN A 80 -0.63 1.92 -0.65
C ASN A 80 0.78 2.01 -0.07
N PHE A 81 1.76 2.12 -0.95
CA PHE A 81 3.17 2.28 -0.62
C PHE A 81 3.67 3.64 -1.09
N LEU A 82 4.60 4.19 -0.33
CA LEU A 82 5.49 5.26 -0.77
C LEU A 82 6.72 4.63 -1.39
N LEU A 83 7.22 5.24 -2.47
CA LEU A 83 8.42 4.83 -3.19
C LEU A 83 9.48 5.92 -2.99
N PRO A 84 10.29 5.86 -1.92
CA PRO A 84 11.19 6.96 -1.55
C PRO A 84 12.18 7.30 -2.64
N ASP A 85 12.76 6.29 -3.29
CA ASP A 85 13.78 6.47 -4.31
C ASP A 85 13.14 6.84 -5.65
N ARG A 86 11.93 6.33 -5.92
CA ARG A 86 11.18 6.61 -7.16
C ARG A 86 10.33 7.86 -7.14
N TRP A 87 10.22 8.60 -6.04
CA TRP A 87 9.40 9.82 -5.93
C TRP A 87 7.97 9.58 -6.40
N GLY A 88 7.31 8.62 -5.77
CA GLY A 88 5.96 8.27 -6.13
C GLY A 88 5.29 7.35 -5.14
N HIS A 89 4.14 6.83 -5.58
CA HIS A 89 3.32 5.93 -4.82
C HIS A 89 3.09 4.64 -5.62
N ALA A 90 3.01 3.51 -4.94
CA ALA A 90 2.47 2.28 -5.51
C ALA A 90 1.15 1.94 -4.83
N GLN A 91 0.13 1.64 -5.63
CA GLN A 91 -1.12 1.07 -5.19
C GLN A 91 -1.17 -0.38 -5.67
N PHE A 92 -1.15 -1.30 -4.73
CA PHE A 92 -1.28 -2.72 -5.00
C PHE A 92 -2.66 -3.18 -4.58
N ARG A 93 -3.45 -3.69 -5.52
CA ARG A 93 -4.75 -4.29 -5.27
C ARG A 93 -4.68 -5.78 -5.55
N PHE A 94 -5.01 -6.55 -4.53
CA PHE A 94 -5.25 -7.98 -4.62
C PHE A 94 -6.76 -8.21 -4.51
N ASN A 95 -7.35 -8.98 -5.42
CA ASN A 95 -8.70 -9.53 -5.23
C ASN A 95 -8.67 -11.03 -5.48
N ASN A 96 -9.41 -11.77 -4.67
CA ASN A 96 -9.56 -13.21 -4.77
C ASN A 96 -11.04 -13.58 -4.76
N LEU A 97 -11.60 -13.66 -5.97
CA LEU A 97 -13.00 -13.96 -6.19
C LEU A 97 -13.12 -15.37 -6.73
N LYS A 98 -13.71 -16.28 -5.95
CA LYS A 98 -14.18 -17.63 -6.34
C LYS A 98 -13.51 -18.23 -7.59
N GLY A 99 -12.23 -18.57 -7.47
CA GLY A 99 -11.46 -19.28 -8.50
C GLY A 99 -10.67 -18.38 -9.45
N GLN A 100 -10.70 -17.06 -9.25
CA GLN A 100 -9.91 -16.11 -10.01
C GLN A 100 -9.25 -15.09 -9.07
N GLU A 101 -7.92 -15.08 -9.09
CA GLU A 101 -7.11 -14.09 -8.41
C GLU A 101 -6.73 -12.98 -9.40
N SER A 102 -6.76 -11.74 -8.93
CA SER A 102 -6.34 -10.59 -9.72
C SER A 102 -5.40 -9.72 -8.91
N LEU A 103 -4.26 -9.42 -9.51
CA LEU A 103 -3.24 -8.53 -8.98
C LEU A 103 -3.21 -7.30 -9.85
N THR A 104 -3.37 -6.13 -9.26
CA THR A 104 -3.26 -4.86 -9.98
C THR A 104 -2.24 -3.98 -9.28
N LEU A 105 -1.20 -3.59 -10.01
CA LEU A 105 -0.21 -2.61 -9.55
C LEU A 105 -0.42 -1.31 -10.32
N LYS A 106 -0.62 -0.21 -9.60
CA LYS A 106 -0.62 1.13 -10.15
C LYS A 106 0.52 1.94 -9.53
N LEU A 107 1.40 2.50 -10.35
CA LEU A 107 2.43 3.44 -9.92
C LEU A 107 2.01 4.86 -10.28
N LEU A 108 2.10 5.78 -9.32
CA LEU A 108 1.66 7.17 -9.43
C LEU A 108 2.82 8.11 -9.11
N PRO A 109 3.18 9.07 -9.99
CA PRO A 109 4.26 10.01 -9.72
C PRO A 109 3.87 11.02 -8.63
N PHE A 110 4.82 11.41 -7.76
CA PHE A 110 4.61 12.40 -6.69
C PHE A 110 4.50 13.84 -7.21
N ALA A 111 4.95 14.10 -8.43
CA ALA A 111 4.33 15.17 -9.18
C ALA A 111 3.18 14.54 -9.98
N PRO A 112 1.91 14.67 -9.53
CA PRO A 112 0.80 14.22 -10.36
C PRO A 112 0.86 14.94 -11.70
N ALA A 113 0.59 14.21 -12.78
CA ALA A 113 0.61 14.78 -14.12
C ALA A 113 -0.27 16.04 -14.20
N GLY A 114 0.26 17.11 -14.78
CA GLY A 114 -0.41 18.41 -14.91
C GLY A 114 -0.43 19.27 -13.64
N SER A 115 0.17 18.82 -12.54
CA SER A 115 0.32 19.62 -11.31
C SER A 115 1.35 20.74 -11.47
N ALA A 116 1.37 21.69 -10.52
CA ALA A 116 2.41 22.73 -10.49
C ALA A 116 3.82 22.13 -10.30
N LEU A 117 3.93 21.06 -9.51
CA LEU A 117 5.19 20.35 -9.31
C LEU A 117 5.66 19.64 -10.58
N ASP A 118 4.73 19.12 -11.38
CA ASP A 118 5.03 18.48 -12.67
C ASP A 118 5.59 19.50 -13.68
N LYS A 119 4.98 20.68 -13.76
CA LYS A 119 5.52 21.80 -14.56
C LYS A 119 6.90 22.25 -14.08
N MET A 120 7.11 22.32 -12.78
CA MET A 120 8.42 22.65 -12.21
C MET A 120 9.48 21.60 -12.57
N LEU A 121 9.10 20.32 -12.65
CA LEU A 121 10.00 19.27 -13.16
C LEU A 121 10.36 19.50 -14.64
N ASP A 122 9.38 19.87 -15.47
CA ASP A 122 9.60 20.17 -16.89
C ASP A 122 10.48 21.42 -17.10
N GLU A 123 10.39 22.38 -16.19
CA GLU A 123 11.24 23.58 -16.14
C GLU A 123 12.64 23.32 -15.53
N GLY A 124 12.97 22.07 -15.20
CA GLY A 124 14.29 21.67 -14.69
C GLY A 124 14.48 21.86 -13.18
N GLN A 125 13.43 22.12 -12.42
CA GLN A 125 13.49 22.35 -10.97
C GLN A 125 13.42 21.06 -10.13
N ALA A 126 14.09 19.99 -10.58
CA ALA A 126 14.02 18.67 -9.95
C ALA A 126 14.42 18.69 -8.46
N GLY A 127 15.38 19.52 -8.07
CA GLY A 127 15.82 19.65 -6.67
C GLY A 127 14.76 20.23 -5.74
N PHE A 128 13.87 21.10 -6.23
CA PHE A 128 12.76 21.63 -5.42
C PHE A 128 11.70 20.56 -5.19
N VAL A 129 11.36 19.81 -6.24
CA VAL A 129 10.37 18.73 -6.17
C VAL A 129 10.86 17.60 -5.27
N GLU A 130 12.17 17.31 -5.27
CA GLU A 130 12.81 16.41 -4.31
C GLU A 130 12.53 16.82 -2.86
N GLN A 131 12.71 18.11 -2.56
CA GLN A 131 12.53 18.62 -1.21
C GLN A 131 11.07 18.49 -0.78
N GLN A 132 10.12 18.74 -1.70
CA GLN A 132 8.70 18.51 -1.41
C GLN A 132 8.42 17.02 -1.17
N TRP A 133 9.05 16.13 -1.92
CA TRP A 133 8.89 14.69 -1.72
C TRP A 133 9.44 14.24 -0.36
N LYS A 134 10.63 14.72 0.02
CA LYS A 134 11.21 14.46 1.34
C LYS A 134 10.29 14.94 2.46
N VAL A 135 9.70 16.13 2.32
CA VAL A 135 8.72 16.65 3.29
C VAL A 135 7.47 15.75 3.35
N GLU A 136 7.01 15.22 2.23
CA GLU A 136 5.88 14.28 2.20
C GLU A 136 6.23 12.95 2.89
N LEU A 137 7.42 12.40 2.61
CA LEU A 137 7.93 11.22 3.30
C LEU A 137 8.06 11.43 4.81
N ASP A 138 8.54 12.59 5.26
CA ASP A 138 8.68 12.88 6.69
C ASP A 138 7.33 13.02 7.40
N ARG A 139 6.27 13.40 6.66
CA ARG A 139 4.90 13.46 7.18
C ARG A 139 4.23 12.09 7.27
N GLN A 140 4.68 11.15 6.46
CA GLN A 140 4.11 9.80 6.39
C GLN A 140 5.08 8.80 7.01
N PRO A 141 4.86 8.35 8.27
CA PRO A 141 5.73 7.32 8.83
C PRO A 141 5.80 6.09 7.95
N SER A 142 7.01 5.57 7.81
CA SER A 142 7.22 4.21 7.34
C SER A 142 6.56 3.23 8.30
N LEU A 143 5.67 2.39 7.79
CA LEU A 143 5.22 1.22 8.53
C LEU A 143 6.33 0.18 8.55
N SER A 144 6.61 -0.35 9.74
CA SER A 144 7.36 -1.61 9.87
C SER A 144 6.63 -2.70 9.07
N HIS A 145 7.38 -3.54 8.34
CA HIS A 145 6.83 -4.74 7.69
C HIS A 145 6.25 -5.75 8.71
N ASN A 146 6.38 -5.48 10.01
CA ASN A 146 5.84 -6.26 11.11
C ASN A 146 4.48 -5.72 11.60
N PHE A 147 3.52 -5.49 10.69
CA PHE A 147 2.16 -5.20 11.15
C PHE A 147 1.48 -6.48 11.65
N GLN A 148 0.70 -6.36 12.72
CA GLN A 148 -0.09 -7.46 13.27
C GLN A 148 -1.16 -7.85 12.25
N ASP A 149 -1.27 -9.14 11.95
CA ASP A 149 -2.18 -9.63 10.93
C ASP A 149 -3.65 -9.36 11.29
N SER A 150 -4.51 -9.31 10.28
CA SER A 150 -5.92 -8.91 10.42
C SER A 150 -6.69 -9.78 11.41
N GLY A 151 -6.37 -11.08 11.53
CA GLY A 151 -6.95 -11.98 12.53
C GLY A 151 -6.50 -11.69 13.97
N GLU A 152 -5.21 -11.44 14.20
CA GLU A 152 -4.67 -11.10 15.53
C GLU A 152 -5.23 -9.76 16.01
N VAL A 153 -5.33 -8.82 15.09
CA VAL A 153 -5.89 -7.50 15.33
C VAL A 153 -7.38 -7.61 15.67
N LEU A 154 -8.14 -8.42 14.92
CA LEU A 154 -9.55 -8.71 15.19
C LEU A 154 -9.75 -9.33 16.58
N SER A 155 -8.94 -10.32 16.96
CA SER A 155 -9.02 -10.95 18.28
C SER A 155 -8.71 -9.98 19.43
N THR A 156 -7.69 -9.12 19.25
CA THR A 156 -7.32 -8.10 20.23
C THR A 156 -8.45 -7.10 20.44
N TRP A 157 -9.15 -6.71 19.37
CA TRP A 157 -10.25 -5.75 19.44
C TRP A 157 -11.52 -6.33 20.05
N VAL A 158 -11.87 -7.57 19.73
CA VAL A 158 -12.98 -8.30 20.37
C VAL A 158 -12.70 -8.43 21.87
N GLY A 159 -11.46 -8.77 22.26
CA GLY A 159 -11.05 -8.87 23.66
C GLY A 159 -11.16 -7.57 24.47
N GLN A 160 -11.22 -6.42 23.80
CA GLN A 160 -11.42 -5.10 24.44
C GLN A 160 -12.90 -4.68 24.53
N GLY A 161 -13.84 -5.54 24.14
CA GLY A 161 -15.28 -5.30 24.29
C GLY A 161 -15.86 -4.23 23.34
N LYS A 162 -15.16 -3.91 22.25
CA LYS A 162 -15.65 -2.94 21.25
C LYS A 162 -16.49 -3.64 20.18
N SER A 163 -17.69 -3.13 19.90
CA SER A 163 -18.46 -3.55 18.72
C SER A 163 -17.89 -2.85 17.49
N ILE A 164 -16.94 -3.47 16.81
CA ILE A 164 -16.50 -3.00 15.50
C ILE A 164 -17.54 -3.44 14.48
N ASN A 165 -18.04 -2.50 13.68
CA ASN A 165 -18.94 -2.84 12.59
C ASN A 165 -18.12 -3.39 11.42
N PHE A 166 -17.96 -4.71 11.38
CA PHE A 166 -17.22 -5.41 10.32
C PHE A 166 -17.98 -5.49 8.99
N SER A 167 -19.20 -4.93 8.88
CA SER A 167 -19.93 -4.89 7.60
C SER A 167 -19.39 -3.83 6.62
N ALA A 168 -18.38 -3.05 7.03
CA ALA A 168 -17.72 -2.04 6.21
C ALA A 168 -16.23 -2.38 5.99
N PRO A 169 -15.62 -1.84 4.91
CA PRO A 169 -14.18 -1.91 4.69
C PRO A 169 -13.39 -1.44 5.90
N LEU A 170 -12.42 -2.24 6.30
CA LEU A 170 -11.47 -1.90 7.34
C LEU A 170 -10.32 -1.11 6.74
N VAL A 171 -10.01 0.06 7.29
CA VAL A 171 -8.87 0.88 6.84
C VAL A 171 -7.87 1.03 7.99
N LEU A 172 -6.64 0.58 7.75
CA LEU A 172 -5.51 0.80 8.65
C LEU A 172 -4.53 1.78 7.99
N ARG A 173 -4.18 2.84 8.73
CA ARG A 173 -3.27 3.87 8.27
C ARG A 173 -2.13 4.09 9.26
N ALA A 174 -0.92 4.27 8.74
CA ALA A 174 0.24 4.73 9.49
C ALA A 174 0.11 6.20 9.89
N VAL A 175 0.37 6.55 11.15
CA VAL A 175 0.48 7.97 11.54
C VAL A 175 1.56 8.21 12.59
N THR A 176 2.21 9.37 12.47
CA THR A 176 3.11 9.92 13.49
C THR A 176 2.45 11.19 14.02
N PRO A 177 1.82 11.14 15.20
CA PRO A 177 1.24 12.33 15.79
C PRO A 177 2.36 13.32 16.19
N PRO A 178 2.12 14.64 16.22
CA PRO A 178 3.15 15.66 16.42
C PRO A 178 4.04 15.52 17.67
N LEU A 179 3.60 14.78 18.69
CA LEU A 179 4.30 14.57 19.96
C LEU A 179 4.24 13.11 20.43
N GLY A 180 3.99 12.14 19.53
CA GLY A 180 3.84 10.74 19.93
C GLY A 180 4.59 9.77 19.04
N GLN A 181 4.58 8.51 19.46
CA GLN A 181 5.21 7.43 18.72
C GLN A 181 4.40 7.06 17.48
N PRO A 182 5.06 6.63 16.39
CA PRO A 182 4.41 6.05 15.23
C PRO A 182 3.44 4.93 15.64
N ARG A 183 2.25 4.92 15.05
CA ARG A 183 1.19 3.95 15.36
C ARG A 183 0.29 3.70 14.16
N TRP A 184 -0.39 2.56 14.16
CA TRP A 184 -1.52 2.28 13.30
C TRP A 184 -2.78 2.96 13.83
N GLU A 185 -3.55 3.55 12.93
CA GLU A 185 -4.91 4.03 13.18
C GLU A 185 -5.90 3.19 12.39
N LEU A 186 -6.90 2.66 13.10
CA LEU A 186 -8.09 2.08 12.50
C LEU A 186 -9.09 3.19 12.21
N LEU A 187 -9.58 3.24 10.98
CA LEU A 187 -10.59 4.17 10.51
C LEU A 187 -11.86 3.42 10.09
N ASP A 188 -13.01 4.07 10.24
CA ASP A 188 -14.31 3.55 9.74
C ASP A 188 -14.48 3.76 8.22
N SER A 189 -13.64 4.60 7.62
CA SER A 189 -13.65 4.96 6.21
C SER A 189 -12.32 5.60 5.81
N PRO A 190 -11.95 5.61 4.51
CA PRO A 190 -10.71 6.24 4.05
C PRO A 190 -10.61 7.75 4.37
N ASN A 191 -11.75 8.43 4.46
CA ASN A 191 -11.84 9.87 4.71
C ASN A 191 -12.11 10.20 6.19
N ALA A 192 -12.08 9.20 7.08
CA ALA A 192 -12.35 9.42 8.49
C ALA A 192 -11.30 10.33 9.12
N LYS A 193 -11.76 11.37 9.81
CA LYS A 193 -10.89 12.28 10.58
C LYS A 193 -10.59 11.75 11.98
N LYS A 194 -11.37 10.78 12.47
CA LYS A 194 -11.23 10.21 13.81
C LYS A 194 -10.89 8.74 13.72
N SER A 195 -9.87 8.35 14.49
CA SER A 195 -9.45 6.97 14.66
C SER A 195 -10.41 6.25 15.61
N LEU A 196 -10.90 5.08 15.20
CA LEU A 196 -11.66 4.18 16.05
C LEU A 196 -10.75 3.53 17.11
N TYR A 197 -9.51 3.25 16.70
CA TYR A 197 -8.52 2.57 17.53
C TYR A 197 -7.09 2.91 17.08
N THR A 198 -6.12 2.70 17.99
CA THR A 198 -4.69 2.87 17.72
C THR A 198 -3.89 1.65 18.18
N LEU A 199 -3.05 1.08 17.31
CA LEU A 199 -2.07 0.03 17.68
C LEU A 199 -0.65 0.59 17.58
N PRO A 200 0.25 0.32 18.53
CA PRO A 200 1.66 0.70 18.38
C PRO A 200 2.29 0.02 17.16
N LEU A 201 3.21 0.71 16.47
CA LEU A 201 4.12 0.08 15.51
C LEU A 201 5.20 -0.64 16.32
N LYS A 202 5.16 -1.97 16.37
CA LYS A 202 6.22 -2.78 16.99
C LYS A 202 7.33 -3.08 15.99
#